data_AF-A0A833A7P6-F1
#
_entry.id   AF-A0A833A7P6-F1
#
_cell.length_a   1.000
_cell.length_b   1.000
_cell.length_c   1.000
_cell.angle_alpha   90.00
_cell.angle_beta   90.00
_cell.angle_gamma   90.00
#
_symmetry.space_group_name_H-M   'P 1'
#
loop_
_entity.id
_entity.type
_entity.pdbx_description
1 polymer ?
#
loop_
_entity_poly.entity_id
_entity_poly.type
_entity_poly.pdbx_seq_one_letter_code
_entity_poly.pdbx_strand_id
1 'polypeptide(L)'
;MYGVHFLLNRCLAVVSLGWTVELALKPLVEASRECDVVEAIFIASKPLTSYAEKRFGEVAGLIKTFLAALPTLDKYEIRAIDVNGRPLEDIVALVLESVQGRKDDYMLWFVAGGGQRVIAIAVVLAGILVAALLSRIVRIYVVNEETKEMHKLDIDALLLAIKGLGPTQLQILSALTRQPSSYSELARELSKDEVTIRRIISMLKVQGLVECGRRGRRVECKASNRGKTLAKILSMLRDK
;
A
#
# COMPACT_ATOMS: atom_id res chain seq x y z
N MET A 1 -8.24 22.13 8.66
CA MET A 1 -9.06 21.33 9.60
C MET A 1 -8.60 19.89 9.49
N TYR A 2 -7.82 19.39 10.45
CA TYR A 2 -7.48 17.97 10.54
C TYR A 2 -8.47 17.35 11.53
N GLY A 3 -9.58 16.86 10.98
CA GLY A 3 -10.56 16.10 11.74
C GLY A 3 -9.92 14.78 12.19
N VAL A 4 -9.97 14.58 13.51
CA VAL A 4 -9.99 13.30 14.23
C VAL A 4 -9.97 12.09 13.28
N HIS A 5 -8.83 11.39 13.20
CA HIS A 5 -8.79 10.04 12.67
C HIS A 5 -9.71 9.18 13.53
N PHE A 6 -10.95 9.01 13.11
CA PHE A 6 -11.80 7.91 13.58
C PHE A 6 -10.98 6.65 13.34
N LEU A 7 -10.67 5.94 14.42
CA LEU A 7 -10.09 4.62 14.37
C LEU A 7 -11.04 3.73 13.57
N LEU A 8 -10.79 3.60 12.27
CA LEU A 8 -11.43 2.57 11.46
C LEU A 8 -10.87 1.24 11.98
N ASN A 9 -11.50 0.72 13.02
CA ASN A 9 -11.18 -0.58 13.58
C ASN A 9 -11.68 -1.71 12.69
N ARG A 10 -12.33 -1.43 11.55
CA ARG A 10 -12.88 -2.46 10.65
C ARG A 10 -12.13 -2.47 9.33
N CYS A 11 -11.83 -3.65 8.84
CA CYS A 11 -11.19 -3.81 7.54
C CYS A 11 -11.84 -4.88 6.66
N LEU A 12 -11.72 -4.63 5.35
CA LEU A 12 -12.03 -5.57 4.29
C LEU A 12 -10.73 -5.97 3.60
N ALA A 13 -10.47 -7.28 3.53
CA ALA A 13 -9.31 -7.83 2.86
C ALA A 13 -9.69 -8.37 1.48
N VAL A 14 -8.92 -8.01 0.46
CA VAL A 14 -8.96 -8.54 -0.90
C VAL A 14 -7.63 -9.25 -1.15
N VAL A 15 -7.65 -10.57 -1.26
CA VAL A 15 -6.44 -11.41 -1.28
C VAL A 15 -6.39 -12.22 -2.56
N SER A 16 -5.30 -12.13 -3.32
CA SER A 16 -5.07 -13.06 -4.44
C SER A 16 -4.79 -14.46 -3.90
N LEU A 17 -5.39 -15.48 -4.51
CA LEU A 17 -5.37 -16.85 -4.04
C LEU A 17 -4.67 -17.78 -5.03
N GLY A 18 -3.70 -18.54 -4.52
CA GLY A 18 -3.07 -19.66 -5.20
C GLY A 18 -3.36 -21.00 -4.53
N TRP A 19 -2.44 -21.96 -4.72
CA TRP A 19 -2.57 -23.31 -4.15
C TRP A 19 -2.11 -23.42 -2.69
N THR A 20 -1.40 -22.41 -2.19
CA THR A 20 -0.79 -22.40 -0.86
C THR A 20 -1.67 -21.59 0.10
N VAL A 21 -2.41 -22.29 0.96
CA VAL A 21 -3.41 -21.70 1.88
C VAL A 21 -2.78 -20.69 2.83
N GLU A 22 -1.56 -20.95 3.29
CA GLU A 22 -0.85 -20.11 4.26
C GLU A 22 -0.61 -18.71 3.72
N LEU A 23 -0.34 -18.57 2.41
CA LEU A 23 -0.11 -17.26 1.79
C LEU A 23 -1.39 -16.42 1.71
N ALA A 24 -2.56 -17.08 1.70
CA ALA A 24 -3.86 -16.42 1.68
C ALA A 24 -4.38 -16.09 3.09
N LEU A 25 -4.07 -16.92 4.09
CA LEU A 25 -4.55 -16.74 5.47
C LEU A 25 -3.65 -15.87 6.34
N LYS A 26 -2.33 -15.96 6.19
CA LYS A 26 -1.38 -15.14 6.96
C LYS A 26 -1.69 -13.65 6.89
N PRO A 27 -2.07 -13.08 5.72
CA PRO A 27 -2.47 -11.69 5.64
C PRO A 27 -3.67 -11.31 6.50
N LEU A 28 -4.63 -12.22 6.70
CA LEU A 28 -5.77 -11.96 7.57
C LEU A 28 -5.37 -11.95 9.05
N VAL A 29 -4.47 -12.84 9.43
CA VAL A 29 -3.90 -12.86 10.79
C VAL A 29 -3.12 -11.59 11.07
N GLU A 30 -2.27 -11.14 10.13
CA GLU A 30 -1.54 -9.88 10.29
C GLU A 30 -2.49 -8.67 10.28
N ALA A 31 -3.50 -8.65 9.41
CA ALA A 31 -4.52 -7.62 9.41
C ALA A 31 -5.27 -7.53 10.74
N SER A 32 -5.58 -8.67 11.36
CA SER A 32 -6.27 -8.73 12.66
C SER A 32 -5.52 -8.04 13.81
N ARG A 33 -4.20 -7.81 13.66
CA ARG A 33 -3.39 -7.05 14.64
C ARG A 33 -3.53 -5.55 14.49
N GLU A 34 -3.98 -5.08 13.34
CA GLU A 34 -4.11 -3.66 13.02
C GLU A 34 -5.58 -3.21 12.91
N CYS A 35 -6.50 -4.12 12.62
CA CYS A 35 -7.94 -3.88 12.48
C CYS A 35 -8.76 -5.18 12.63
N ASP A 36 -10.02 -5.08 13.04
CA ASP A 36 -11.00 -6.16 12.99
C ASP A 36 -11.34 -6.48 11.51
N VAL A 37 -10.84 -7.61 11.03
CA VAL A 37 -11.17 -8.13 9.69
C VAL A 37 -12.62 -8.60 9.70
N VAL A 38 -13.51 -7.80 9.11
CA VAL A 38 -14.95 -8.06 9.08
C VAL A 38 -15.43 -8.64 7.76
N GLU A 39 -14.63 -8.46 6.70
CA GLU A 39 -14.90 -9.06 5.41
C GLU A 39 -13.62 -9.50 4.71
N ALA A 40 -13.65 -10.68 4.07
CA ALA A 40 -12.54 -11.21 3.29
C ALA A 40 -12.99 -11.71 1.91
N ILE A 41 -12.34 -11.23 0.86
CA ILE A 41 -12.60 -11.61 -0.52
C ILE A 41 -11.32 -12.22 -1.10
N PHE A 42 -11.42 -13.49 -1.49
CA PHE A 42 -10.32 -14.20 -2.14
C PHE A 42 -10.55 -14.23 -3.64
N ILE A 43 -9.55 -13.81 -4.41
CA ILE A 43 -9.61 -13.77 -5.87
C ILE A 43 -8.66 -14.83 -6.43
N ALA A 44 -9.20 -15.83 -7.13
CA ALA A 44 -8.45 -16.91 -7.76
C ALA A 44 -8.71 -16.96 -9.27
N SER A 45 -7.81 -17.61 -10.01
CA SER A 45 -8.04 -17.90 -11.42
C SER A 45 -9.06 -19.02 -11.55
N LYS A 46 -9.99 -18.90 -12.51
CA LYS A 46 -10.93 -19.97 -12.83
C LYS A 46 -10.15 -21.22 -13.24
N PRO A 47 -10.38 -22.37 -12.57
CA PRO A 47 -9.73 -23.61 -12.94
C PRO A 47 -10.21 -24.06 -14.34
N LEU A 48 -9.28 -24.55 -15.16
CA LEU A 48 -9.56 -25.00 -16.54
C LEU A 48 -9.51 -26.53 -16.70
N THR A 49 -9.06 -27.23 -15.67
CA THR A 49 -8.88 -28.69 -15.69
C THR A 49 -9.53 -29.30 -14.45
N SER A 50 -9.99 -30.53 -14.56
CA SER A 50 -10.57 -31.27 -13.42
C SER A 50 -9.59 -31.40 -12.24
N TYR A 51 -8.29 -31.53 -12.53
CA TYR A 51 -7.24 -31.48 -11.50
C TYR A 51 -7.22 -30.13 -10.78
N ALA A 52 -7.22 -29.02 -11.52
CA ALA A 52 -7.23 -27.68 -10.94
C ALA A 52 -8.52 -27.40 -10.17
N GLU A 53 -9.66 -27.88 -10.64
CA GLU A 53 -10.95 -27.78 -9.93
C GLU A 53 -10.91 -28.51 -8.59
N LYS A 54 -10.38 -29.74 -8.57
CA LYS A 54 -10.23 -30.51 -7.33
C LYS A 54 -9.31 -29.79 -6.33
N ARG A 55 -8.14 -29.34 -6.78
CA ARG A 55 -7.19 -28.59 -5.93
C ARG A 55 -7.78 -27.27 -5.44
N PHE A 56 -8.57 -26.60 -6.26
CA PHE A 56 -9.27 -25.37 -5.88
C PHE A 56 -10.30 -25.65 -4.79
N GLY A 57 -11.08 -26.73 -4.93
CA GLY A 57 -12.02 -27.18 -3.91
C GLY A 57 -11.36 -27.50 -2.57
N GLU A 58 -10.21 -28.19 -2.59
CA GLU A 58 -9.42 -28.50 -1.39
C GLU A 58 -8.96 -27.22 -0.67
N VAL A 59 -8.32 -26.30 -1.41
CA VAL A 59 -7.83 -25.01 -0.88
C VAL A 59 -8.97 -24.15 -0.36
N ALA A 60 -10.05 -24.02 -1.14
CA ALA A 60 -11.23 -23.26 -0.74
C ALA A 60 -11.89 -23.85 0.50
N GLY A 61 -11.93 -25.19 0.63
CA GLY A 61 -12.44 -25.87 1.83
C GLY A 61 -11.63 -25.54 3.08
N LEU A 62 -10.30 -25.60 2.98
CA LEU A 62 -9.40 -25.25 4.09
C LEU A 62 -9.56 -23.79 4.52
N ILE A 63 -9.63 -22.88 3.55
CA ILE A 63 -9.87 -21.45 3.83
C ILE A 63 -11.22 -21.27 4.53
N LYS A 64 -12.31 -21.86 4.02
CA LYS A 64 -13.64 -21.77 4.63
C LYS A 64 -13.65 -22.23 6.08
N THR A 65 -13.01 -23.37 6.37
CA THR A 65 -12.90 -23.90 7.74
C THR A 65 -12.19 -22.93 8.65
N PHE A 66 -11.07 -22.35 8.21
CA PHE A 66 -10.35 -21.36 9.00
C PHE A 66 -11.17 -20.09 9.23
N LEU A 67 -11.80 -19.55 8.19
CA LEU A 67 -12.59 -18.31 8.26
C LEU A 67 -13.82 -18.45 9.16
N ALA A 68 -14.45 -19.63 9.17
CA ALA A 68 -15.58 -19.91 10.07
C ALA A 68 -15.18 -19.89 11.56
N ALA A 69 -13.90 -20.03 11.87
CA ALA A 69 -13.37 -19.94 13.23
C ALA A 69 -12.98 -18.51 13.65
N LEU A 70 -13.02 -17.53 12.73
CA LEU A 70 -12.68 -16.14 13.03
C LEU A 70 -13.88 -15.40 13.61
N PRO A 71 -13.83 -14.93 14.88
CA PRO A 71 -15.00 -14.38 15.57
C PRO A 71 -15.45 -13.02 15.03
N THR A 72 -14.55 -12.26 14.40
CA THR A 72 -14.81 -10.91 13.88
C THR A 72 -15.25 -10.88 12.42
N LEU A 73 -15.19 -12.02 11.72
CA LEU A 73 -15.45 -12.08 10.29
C LEU A 73 -16.95 -12.27 10.01
N ASP A 74 -17.60 -11.21 9.56
CA ASP A 74 -19.04 -11.22 9.23
C ASP A 74 -19.31 -11.92 7.90
N LYS A 75 -18.45 -11.71 6.91
CA LYS A 75 -18.64 -12.18 5.54
C LYS A 75 -17.34 -12.60 4.89
N TYR A 76 -17.39 -13.65 4.07
CA TYR A 76 -16.30 -13.94 3.16
C TYR A 76 -16.79 -14.44 1.81
N GLU A 77 -15.94 -14.29 0.81
CA GLU A 77 -16.22 -14.73 -0.55
C GLU A 77 -14.94 -15.29 -1.20
N ILE A 78 -15.07 -16.35 -2.01
CA ILE A 78 -14.00 -16.86 -2.86
C ILE A 78 -14.49 -16.77 -4.30
N ARG A 79 -13.91 -15.86 -5.08
CA ARG A 79 -14.25 -15.60 -6.49
C ARG A 79 -13.23 -16.26 -7.41
N ALA A 80 -13.73 -17.04 -8.35
CA ALA A 80 -12.94 -17.56 -9.46
C ALA A 80 -13.16 -16.68 -10.69
N ILE A 81 -12.12 -16.00 -11.15
CA ILE A 81 -12.14 -15.10 -12.31
C ILE A 81 -11.45 -15.78 -13.49
N ASP A 82 -12.10 -15.76 -14.65
CA ASP A 82 -11.43 -16.17 -15.89
C ASP A 82 -10.50 -15.05 -16.37
N VAL A 83 -9.22 -15.36 -16.50
CA VAL A 83 -8.17 -14.42 -16.91
C VAL A 83 -7.66 -14.69 -18.32
N ASN A 84 -8.08 -15.79 -18.95
CA ASN A 84 -7.52 -16.20 -20.23
C ASN A 84 -8.06 -15.33 -21.35
N GLY A 85 -7.16 -14.77 -22.17
CA GLY A 85 -7.52 -13.89 -23.28
C GLY A 85 -8.14 -12.56 -22.87
N ARG A 86 -8.14 -12.22 -21.57
CA ARG A 86 -8.63 -10.94 -21.07
C ARG A 86 -7.49 -9.93 -20.94
N PRO A 87 -7.72 -8.67 -21.35
CA PRO A 87 -6.85 -7.56 -20.98
C PRO A 87 -6.72 -7.42 -19.45
N LEU A 88 -5.60 -6.86 -18.98
CA LEU A 88 -5.33 -6.71 -17.56
C LEU A 88 -6.32 -5.75 -16.89
N GLU A 89 -6.71 -4.69 -17.59
CA GLU A 89 -7.69 -3.70 -17.17
C GLU A 89 -9.05 -4.32 -16.83
N ASP A 90 -9.50 -5.32 -17.60
CA ASP A 90 -10.74 -6.04 -17.33
C ASP A 90 -10.63 -6.88 -16.06
N ILE A 91 -9.48 -7.52 -15.84
CA ILE A 91 -9.22 -8.29 -14.62
C ILE A 91 -9.19 -7.35 -13.40
N VAL A 92 -8.57 -6.18 -13.54
CA VAL A 92 -8.57 -5.13 -12.50
C VAL A 92 -9.99 -4.66 -12.21
N ALA A 93 -10.81 -4.43 -13.23
CA ALA A 93 -12.21 -4.04 -13.07
C ALA A 93 -13.00 -5.08 -12.27
N LEU A 94 -12.84 -6.37 -12.57
CA LEU A 94 -13.50 -7.46 -11.81
C LEU A 94 -13.05 -7.51 -10.33
N VAL A 95 -11.78 -7.19 -10.04
CA VAL A 95 -11.32 -7.04 -8.66
C VAL A 95 -11.99 -5.83 -7.99
N LEU A 96 -12.10 -4.69 -8.69
CA LEU A 96 -12.74 -3.47 -8.18
C LEU A 96 -14.25 -3.66 -7.93
N GLU A 97 -14.95 -4.40 -8.79
CA GLU A 97 -16.35 -4.78 -8.58
C GLU A 97 -16.56 -5.52 -7.26
N SER A 98 -15.54 -6.24 -6.79
CA SER A 98 -15.60 -6.98 -5.53
C SER A 98 -15.65 -6.06 -4.30
N VAL A 99 -15.12 -4.84 -4.42
CA VAL A 99 -15.16 -3.82 -3.36
C VAL A 99 -16.25 -2.77 -3.58
N GLN A 100 -16.95 -2.80 -4.72
CA GLN A 100 -18.03 -1.88 -5.02
C GLN A 100 -19.24 -2.10 -4.08
N GLY A 101 -19.86 -0.99 -3.65
CA GLY A 101 -21.03 -1.03 -2.75
C GLY A 101 -20.71 -1.45 -1.31
N ARG A 102 -19.42 -1.58 -0.96
CA ARG A 102 -18.97 -1.87 0.40
C ARG A 102 -18.79 -0.56 1.17
N LYS A 103 -19.06 -0.61 2.48
CA LYS A 103 -19.08 0.58 3.33
C LYS A 103 -17.75 1.35 3.25
N ASP A 104 -17.84 2.67 3.18
CA ASP A 104 -16.69 3.57 3.04
C ASP A 104 -15.84 3.68 4.31
N ASP A 105 -16.39 3.28 5.46
CA ASP A 105 -15.71 3.24 6.76
C ASP A 105 -14.78 2.03 6.93
N TYR A 106 -14.62 1.18 5.92
CA TYR A 106 -13.64 0.08 5.99
C TYR A 106 -12.26 0.53 5.50
N MET A 107 -11.23 0.20 6.28
CA MET A 107 -9.87 0.14 5.77
C MET A 107 -9.75 -1.02 4.78
N LEU A 108 -9.20 -0.75 3.60
CA LEU A 108 -9.07 -1.74 2.54
C LEU A 108 -7.66 -2.32 2.52
N TRP A 109 -7.57 -3.65 2.58
CA TRP A 109 -6.32 -4.39 2.46
C TRP A 109 -6.29 -5.12 1.13
N PHE A 110 -5.41 -4.74 0.22
CA PHE A 110 -5.16 -5.46 -1.02
C PHE A 110 -3.88 -6.27 -0.87
N VAL A 111 -3.97 -7.59 -1.02
CA VAL A 111 -2.85 -8.49 -0.76
C VAL A 111 -2.59 -9.40 -1.94
N ALA A 112 -1.40 -9.27 -2.52
CA ALA A 112 -0.86 -10.25 -3.44
C ALA A 112 -0.34 -11.47 -2.64
N GLY A 113 -1.27 -12.36 -2.26
CA GLY A 113 -1.05 -13.56 -1.46
C GLY A 113 -0.73 -14.82 -2.28
N GLY A 114 -0.38 -14.69 -3.55
CA GLY A 114 -0.05 -15.80 -4.44
C GLY A 114 -1.11 -16.05 -5.52
N GLY A 115 -0.96 -17.19 -6.21
CA GLY A 115 -1.78 -17.55 -7.37
C GLY A 115 -1.14 -17.11 -8.69
N GLN A 116 -1.95 -17.00 -9.74
CA GLN A 116 -1.43 -16.53 -11.02
C GLN A 116 -0.97 -15.07 -10.92
N ARG A 117 0.21 -14.77 -11.48
CA ARG A 117 0.83 -13.43 -11.41
C ARG A 117 -0.10 -12.32 -11.90
N VAL A 118 -0.90 -12.58 -12.93
CA VAL A 118 -1.85 -11.61 -13.49
C VAL A 118 -2.90 -11.17 -12.45
N ILE A 119 -3.36 -12.08 -11.58
CA ILE A 119 -4.31 -11.77 -10.51
C ILE A 119 -3.63 -11.01 -9.38
N ALA A 120 -2.43 -11.44 -8.97
CA ALA A 120 -1.65 -10.73 -7.95
C ALA A 120 -1.38 -9.27 -8.37
N ILE A 121 -0.99 -9.07 -9.63
CA ILE A 121 -0.80 -7.74 -10.23
C ILE A 121 -2.14 -6.97 -10.25
N ALA A 122 -3.23 -7.60 -10.68
CA ALA A 122 -4.54 -6.95 -10.72
C ALA A 122 -5.02 -6.49 -9.33
N VAL A 123 -4.80 -7.29 -8.28
CA VAL A 123 -5.11 -6.93 -6.89
C VAL A 123 -4.28 -5.73 -6.42
N VAL A 124 -2.98 -5.71 -6.73
CA VAL A 124 -2.11 -4.55 -6.41
C VAL A 124 -2.57 -3.30 -7.15
N LEU A 125 -2.83 -3.40 -8.46
CA LEU A 125 -3.28 -2.28 -9.28
C LEU A 125 -4.64 -1.75 -8.81
N ALA A 126 -5.59 -2.62 -8.48
CA ALA A 126 -6.88 -2.22 -7.90
C ALA A 126 -6.67 -1.44 -6.60
N GLY A 127 -5.78 -1.91 -5.72
CA GLY A 127 -5.42 -1.19 -4.49
C GLY A 127 -4.83 0.19 -4.77
N ILE A 128 -3.92 0.30 -5.74
CA ILE A 128 -3.32 1.60 -6.15
C ILE A 128 -4.41 2.55 -6.65
N LEU A 129 -5.31 2.08 -7.51
CA LEU A 129 -6.39 2.89 -8.09
C LEU A 129 -7.37 3.36 -7.01
N VAL A 130 -7.78 2.48 -6.10
CA VAL A 130 -8.62 2.84 -4.95
C VAL A 130 -7.93 3.88 -4.08
N ALA A 131 -6.64 3.71 -3.78
CA ALA A 131 -5.88 4.67 -2.97
C ALA A 131 -5.73 6.04 -3.67
N ALA A 132 -5.58 6.03 -5.00
CA ALA A 132 -5.38 7.25 -5.78
C ALA A 132 -6.68 8.03 -6.02
N LEU A 133 -7.78 7.31 -6.26
CA LEU A 133 -9.03 7.88 -6.76
C LEU A 133 -10.10 8.02 -5.68
N LEU A 134 -10.04 7.20 -4.62
CA LEU A 134 -11.02 7.21 -3.54
C LEU A 134 -10.38 7.75 -2.27
N SER A 135 -11.15 8.51 -1.49
CA SER A 135 -10.71 9.04 -0.17
C SER A 135 -10.77 7.96 0.91
N ARG A 136 -10.24 6.77 0.62
CA ARG A 136 -10.27 5.59 1.49
C ARG A 136 -8.89 5.27 2.03
N ILE A 137 -8.84 4.72 3.24
CA ILE A 137 -7.59 4.21 3.82
C ILE A 137 -7.29 2.86 3.18
N VAL A 138 -6.24 2.81 2.36
CA VAL A 138 -5.83 1.61 1.64
C VAL A 138 -4.46 1.16 2.11
N ARG A 139 -4.29 -0.15 2.26
CA ARG A 139 -3.00 -0.79 2.48
C ARG A 139 -2.82 -1.88 1.44
N ILE A 140 -1.62 -1.93 0.86
CA ILE A 140 -1.28 -2.87 -0.20
C ILE A 140 -0.10 -3.68 0.29
N TYR A 141 -0.20 -5.00 0.20
CA TYR A 141 0.84 -5.92 0.64
C TYR A 141 1.18 -6.91 -0.46
N VAL A 142 2.45 -7.31 -0.49
CA VAL A 142 2.96 -8.42 -1.31
C VAL A 142 3.56 -9.45 -0.36
N VAL A 143 3.19 -10.72 -0.54
CA VAL A 143 3.72 -11.82 0.27
C VAL A 143 4.89 -12.45 -0.48
N ASN A 144 6.05 -12.58 0.19
CA ASN A 144 7.16 -13.37 -0.32
C ASN A 144 6.78 -14.86 -0.25
N GLU A 145 6.77 -15.56 -1.38
CA GLU A 145 6.34 -16.96 -1.40
C GLU A 145 7.30 -17.92 -0.68
N GLU A 146 8.58 -17.57 -0.54
CA GLU A 146 9.58 -18.41 0.13
C GLU A 146 9.57 -18.18 1.64
N THR A 147 9.75 -16.93 2.06
CA THR A 147 9.85 -16.56 3.49
C THR A 147 8.50 -16.36 4.16
N LYS A 148 7.43 -16.27 3.36
CA LYS A 148 6.06 -15.92 3.80
C LYS A 148 5.98 -14.53 4.41
N GLU A 149 7.01 -13.70 4.30
CA GLU A 149 7.02 -12.35 4.86
C GLU A 149 6.10 -11.43 4.05
N MET A 150 5.44 -10.49 4.74
CA MET A 150 4.58 -9.49 4.13
C MET A 150 5.32 -8.18 3.99
N HIS A 151 5.38 -7.66 2.77
CA HIS A 151 5.94 -6.36 2.48
C HIS A 151 4.82 -5.38 2.16
N LYS A 152 4.69 -4.35 2.97
CA LYS A 152 3.76 -3.24 2.72
C LYS A 152 4.31 -2.35 1.62
N LEU A 153 3.51 -2.07 0.60
CA LEU A 153 3.82 -1.08 -0.41
C LEU A 153 3.54 0.32 0.14
N ASP A 154 4.53 1.21 0.08
CA ASP A 154 4.36 2.62 0.47
C ASP A 154 3.64 3.38 -0.65
N ILE A 155 2.32 3.22 -0.70
CA ILE A 155 1.47 3.83 -1.71
C ILE A 155 1.54 5.35 -1.70
N ASP A 156 1.65 5.97 -0.53
CA ASP A 156 1.74 7.41 -0.41
C ASP A 156 3.05 7.92 -1.03
N ALA A 157 4.16 7.18 -0.90
CA ALA A 157 5.40 7.53 -1.55
C ALA A 157 5.29 7.41 -3.08
N LEU A 158 4.62 6.37 -3.57
CA LEU A 158 4.37 6.16 -5.00
C LEU A 158 3.48 7.27 -5.58
N LEU A 159 2.36 7.58 -4.92
CA LEU A 159 1.44 8.64 -5.34
C LEU A 159 2.11 10.01 -5.30
N LEU A 160 2.99 10.26 -4.34
CA LEU A 160 3.79 11.49 -4.27
C LEU A 160 4.82 11.56 -5.40
N ALA A 161 5.43 10.44 -5.78
CA ALA A 161 6.31 10.38 -6.95
C ALA A 161 5.55 10.71 -8.25
N ILE A 162 4.33 10.19 -8.40
CA ILE A 162 3.46 10.43 -9.57
C ILE A 162 2.98 11.88 -9.62
N LYS A 163 2.49 12.43 -8.49
CA LYS A 163 2.06 13.84 -8.39
C LYS A 163 3.22 14.82 -8.56
N GLY A 164 4.44 14.35 -8.31
CA GLY A 164 5.66 15.14 -8.37
C GLY A 164 5.85 16.02 -7.13
N LEU A 165 7.11 16.31 -6.86
CA LEU A 165 7.51 17.35 -5.91
C LEU A 165 7.90 18.61 -6.70
N GLY A 166 7.52 19.78 -6.20
CA GLY A 166 7.93 21.04 -6.78
C GLY A 166 9.47 21.18 -6.81
N PRO A 167 10.03 21.98 -7.73
CA PRO A 167 11.49 22.12 -7.87
C PRO A 167 12.20 22.45 -6.55
N THR A 168 11.65 23.37 -5.76
CA THR A 168 12.22 23.77 -4.46
C THR A 168 12.10 22.68 -3.40
N GLN A 169 11.00 21.91 -3.40
CA GLN A 169 10.85 20.76 -2.50
C GLN A 169 11.93 19.71 -2.77
N LEU A 170 12.24 19.47 -4.04
CA LEU A 170 13.30 18.55 -4.43
C LEU A 170 14.69 19.07 -4.09
N GLN A 171 14.97 20.35 -4.31
CA GLN A 171 16.24 20.94 -3.90
C GLN A 171 16.49 20.78 -2.40
N ILE A 172 15.47 21.05 -1.58
CA ILE A 172 15.53 20.86 -0.13
C ILE A 172 15.72 19.38 0.22
N LEU A 173 14.94 18.49 -0.38
CA LEU A 173 15.05 17.05 -0.10
C LEU A 173 16.43 16.51 -0.49
N SER A 174 16.96 16.90 -1.65
CA SER A 174 18.29 16.52 -2.14
C SER A 174 19.46 17.11 -1.33
N ALA A 175 19.29 18.30 -0.74
CA ALA A 175 20.25 18.82 0.24
C ALA A 175 20.24 17.96 1.51
N LEU A 176 19.05 17.66 2.02
CA LEU A 176 18.83 16.85 3.23
C LEU A 176 19.19 15.37 3.08
N THR A 177 19.31 14.83 1.86
CA THR A 177 19.84 13.48 1.62
C THR A 177 21.37 13.43 1.72
N ARG A 178 22.06 14.55 1.44
CA ARG A 178 23.53 14.63 1.49
C ARG A 178 24.02 14.74 2.92
N GLN A 179 23.38 15.59 3.73
CA GLN A 179 23.70 15.75 5.14
C GLN A 179 22.53 16.34 5.93
N PRO A 180 22.44 16.11 7.25
CA PRO A 180 21.55 16.86 8.12
C PRO A 180 21.86 18.36 8.06
N SER A 181 20.84 19.22 8.08
CA SER A 181 21.03 20.67 8.00
C SER A 181 19.93 21.41 8.76
N SER A 182 20.29 22.57 9.31
CA SER A 182 19.36 23.51 9.93
C SER A 182 18.65 24.38 8.90
N TYR A 183 17.60 25.08 9.33
CA TYR A 183 16.84 25.99 8.45
C TYR A 183 17.70 27.10 7.85
N SER A 184 18.61 27.68 8.63
CA SER A 184 19.48 28.77 8.19
C SER A 184 20.59 28.30 7.25
N GLU A 185 21.08 27.07 7.42
CA GLU A 185 22.03 26.44 6.49
C GLU A 185 21.38 26.19 5.13
N LEU A 186 20.19 25.60 5.11
CA LEU A 186 19.42 25.36 3.88
C LEU A 186 19.01 26.66 3.18
N ALA A 187 18.61 27.68 3.95
CA ALA A 187 18.28 29.01 3.43
C ALA A 187 19.46 29.63 2.66
N ARG A 188 20.66 29.51 3.23
CA ARG A 188 21.91 29.99 2.62
C ARG A 188 22.36 29.14 1.44
N GLU A 189 22.30 27.81 1.52
CA GLU A 189 22.69 26.91 0.42
C GLU A 189 21.81 27.13 -0.81
N LEU A 190 20.49 27.26 -0.60
CA LEU A 190 19.51 27.33 -1.68
C LEU A 190 19.13 28.76 -2.08
N SER A 191 19.75 29.77 -1.47
CA SER A 191 19.43 31.19 -1.65
C SER A 191 17.92 31.47 -1.52
N LYS A 192 17.31 30.97 -0.42
CA LYS A 192 15.89 31.15 -0.07
C LYS A 192 15.77 31.75 1.32
N ASP A 193 14.65 32.43 1.58
CA ASP A 193 14.36 32.93 2.93
C ASP A 193 14.04 31.78 3.89
N GLU A 194 14.42 31.94 5.16
CA GLU A 194 14.26 30.89 6.18
C GLU A 194 12.78 30.54 6.43
N VAL A 195 11.86 31.49 6.25
CA VAL A 195 10.42 31.28 6.42
C VAL A 195 9.88 30.31 5.37
N THR A 196 10.29 30.48 4.11
CA THR A 196 9.97 29.56 3.01
C THR A 196 10.55 28.17 3.26
N ILE A 197 11.81 28.07 3.70
CA ILE A 197 12.44 26.79 4.04
C ILE A 197 11.66 26.08 5.15
N ARG A 198 11.32 26.78 6.24
CA ARG A 198 10.53 26.23 7.35
C ARG A 198 9.16 25.74 6.89
N ARG A 199 8.46 26.53 6.05
CA ARG A 199 7.17 26.14 5.47
C ARG A 199 7.29 24.86 4.65
N ILE A 200 8.26 24.79 3.74
CA ILE A 200 8.43 23.61 2.88
C ILE A 200 8.86 22.38 3.70
N ILE A 201 9.78 22.53 4.65
CA ILE A 201 10.16 21.41 5.52
C ILE A 201 8.99 20.92 6.35
N SER A 202 8.12 21.82 6.82
CA SER A 202 6.90 21.43 7.53
C SER A 202 5.99 20.58 6.64
N MET A 203 5.82 20.96 5.36
CA MET A 203 5.07 20.15 4.39
C MET A 203 5.73 18.79 4.14
N LEU A 204 7.05 18.76 3.89
CA LEU A 204 7.80 17.53 3.67
C LEU A 204 7.80 16.60 4.90
N LYS A 205 7.79 17.17 6.10
CA LYS A 205 7.66 16.44 7.36
C LYS A 205 6.27 15.81 7.50
N VAL A 206 5.20 16.55 7.18
CA VAL A 206 3.83 16.01 7.16
C VAL A 206 3.71 14.86 6.15
N GLN A 207 4.43 14.92 5.03
CA GLN A 207 4.50 13.84 4.04
C GLN A 207 5.44 12.68 4.43
N GLY A 208 6.06 12.72 5.62
CA GLY A 208 6.98 11.68 6.09
C GLY A 208 8.32 11.62 5.33
N LEU A 209 8.67 12.64 4.54
CA LEU A 209 9.91 12.69 3.76
C LEU A 209 11.09 13.26 4.54
N VAL A 210 10.83 14.02 5.60
CA VAL A 210 11.84 14.70 6.42
C VAL A 210 11.58 14.46 7.90
N GLU A 211 12.65 14.20 8.63
CA GLU A 211 12.67 14.13 10.09
C GLU A 211 13.44 15.33 10.62
N CYS A 212 12.96 15.97 11.69
CA CYS A 212 13.67 17.05 12.36
C CYS A 212 13.79 16.76 13.85
N GLY A 213 15.00 16.94 14.38
CA GLY A 213 15.33 16.77 15.80
C GLY A 213 16.08 17.98 16.35
N ARG A 214 16.18 18.08 17.67
CA ARG A 214 17.04 19.08 18.32
C ARG A 214 18.44 18.52 18.49
N ARG A 215 19.44 19.32 18.12
CA ARG A 215 20.85 19.09 18.44
C ARG A 215 21.38 20.31 19.18
N GLY A 216 21.48 20.19 20.51
CA GLY A 216 21.72 21.33 21.40
C GLY A 216 20.62 22.39 21.28
N ARG A 217 20.99 23.62 20.93
CA ARG A 217 20.06 24.76 20.77
C ARG A 217 19.44 24.87 19.37
N ARG A 218 19.88 24.06 18.40
CA ARG A 218 19.44 24.15 17.00
C ARG A 218 18.51 23.00 16.63
N VAL A 219 17.62 23.26 15.67
CA VAL A 219 16.82 22.23 15.01
C VAL A 219 17.57 21.81 13.74
N GLU A 220 17.89 20.53 13.64
CA GLU A 220 18.47 19.92 12.45
C GLU A 220 17.43 19.01 11.81
N CYS A 221 17.32 19.09 10.50
CA CYS A 221 16.46 18.23 9.70
C CYS A 221 17.33 17.31 8.82
N LYS A 222 16.81 16.13 8.50
CA LYS A 222 17.42 15.14 7.59
C LYS A 222 16.32 14.47 6.77
N ALA A 223 16.66 13.96 5.59
CA ALA A 223 15.73 13.13 4.83
C ALA A 223 15.47 11.81 5.57
N SER A 224 14.19 11.41 5.66
CA SER A 224 13.81 10.07 6.15
C SER A 224 14.24 8.99 5.15
N ASN A 225 14.15 7.71 5.52
CA ASN A 225 14.42 6.63 4.56
C ASN A 225 13.52 6.72 3.32
N ARG A 226 12.25 7.06 3.53
CA ARG A 226 11.28 7.32 2.45
C ARG A 226 11.71 8.51 1.58
N GLY A 227 12.11 9.62 2.21
CA GLY A 227 12.63 10.80 1.52
C GLY A 227 13.85 10.50 0.65
N LYS A 228 14.80 9.71 1.16
CA LYS A 228 15.98 9.26 0.43
C LYS A 228 15.63 8.42 -0.79
N THR A 229 14.75 7.42 -0.63
CA THR A 229 14.30 6.57 -1.73
C THR A 229 13.60 7.38 -2.81
N LEU A 230 12.70 8.29 -2.43
CA LEU A 230 11.98 9.13 -3.38
C LEU A 230 12.93 10.05 -4.16
N ALA A 231 13.88 10.70 -3.46
CA ALA A 231 14.89 11.54 -4.12
C ALA A 231 15.73 10.76 -5.13
N LYS A 232 16.15 9.53 -4.78
CA LYS A 232 16.90 8.63 -5.69
C LYS A 232 16.09 8.23 -6.92
N ILE A 233 14.82 7.86 -6.75
CA ILE A 233 13.95 7.50 -7.88
C ILE A 233 13.77 8.71 -8.81
N LEU A 234 13.50 9.88 -8.26
CA LEU A 234 13.26 11.08 -9.05
C LEU A 234 14.52 11.59 -9.76
N SER A 235 15.72 11.38 -9.22
CA SER A 235 16.96 11.68 -9.95
C SER A 235 17.12 10.74 -11.16
N MET A 236 16.91 9.43 -10.96
CA MET A 236 17.00 8.42 -12.04
C MET A 236 16.01 8.66 -13.19
N LEU A 237 14.85 9.25 -12.90
CA LEU A 237 13.82 9.54 -13.92
C LEU A 237 14.08 10.86 -14.68
N ARG A 238 14.86 11.79 -14.13
CA ARG A 238 15.16 13.09 -14.73
C ARG A 238 16.46 13.12 -15.53
N ASP A 239 17.33 12.14 -15.31
CA ASP A 239 18.58 11.96 -16.06
C ASP A 239 18.35 11.29 -17.45
N LYS A 240 17.10 11.27 -17.93
CA LYS A 240 16.67 10.84 -19.27
C LYS A 240 15.95 11.98 -19.97
#